data_AF-A0A193QHJ4-F1
#
_entry.id   AF-A0A193QHJ4-F1
#
_cell.length_a   1.000
_cell.length_b   1.000
_cell.length_c   1.000
_cell.angle_alpha   90.00
_cell.angle_beta   90.00
_cell.angle_gamma   90.00
#
_symmetry.space_group_name_H-M   'P 1'
#
loop_
_entity.id
_entity.type
_entity.pdbx_description
1 polymer ?
#
loop_
_entity_poly.entity_id
_entity_poly.type
_entity_poly.pdbx_seq_one_letter_code
_entity_poly.pdbx_strand_id
1 'polypeptide(L)' 'MYERIHQQGTTNRPHVIRPRYKKALVFNGRVVKRVNHPGSTIPARPFLSLTEQDYQALTHTINDYLQHALEE' A
#
# COMPACT_ATOMS: atom_id res chain seq x y z
N MET A 1 -7.95 -4.81 -7.39
CA MET A 1 -8.56 -4.34 -6.13
C MET A 1 -7.50 -3.96 -5.09
N TYR A 2 -6.46 -4.77 -4.91
CA TYR A 2 -5.35 -4.52 -3.98
C TYR A 2 -4.63 -3.18 -4.26
N GLU A 3 -4.25 -2.92 -5.51
CA GLU A 3 -3.55 -1.69 -5.91
C GLU A 3 -4.32 -0.42 -5.52
N ARG A 4 -5.62 -0.34 -5.84
CA ARG A 4 -6.45 0.83 -5.51
C ARG A 4 -6.55 1.09 -4.00
N ILE A 5 -6.81 0.05 -3.21
CA ILE A 5 -6.94 0.18 -1.74
C ILE A 5 -5.60 0.58 -1.12
N HIS A 6 -4.49 0.06 -1.65
CA HIS A 6 -3.17 0.42 -1.18
C HIS A 6 -2.86 1.90 -1.49
N GLN A 7 -3.12 2.35 -2.72
CA GLN A 7 -2.83 3.71 -3.17
C GLN A 7 -3.69 4.77 -2.51
N GLN A 8 -4.99 4.51 -2.35
CA GLN A 8 -5.97 5.50 -1.89
C GLN A 8 -6.34 5.34 -0.41
N GLY A 9 -5.92 4.24 0.22
CA GLY A 9 -6.43 3.84 1.52
C GLY A 9 -7.85 3.29 1.44
N THR A 10 -8.39 2.88 2.59
CA THR A 10 -9.81 2.50 2.69
C THR A 10 -10.29 2.53 4.13
N THR A 11 -11.61 2.63 4.30
CA THR A 11 -12.27 2.53 5.61
C THR A 11 -13.31 1.42 5.56
N ASN A 12 -13.11 0.39 6.39
CA ASN A 12 -14.08 -0.68 6.61
C ASN A 12 -14.96 -0.31 7.80
N ARG A 13 -16.28 -0.41 7.62
CA ARG A 13 -17.26 -0.16 8.68
C ARG A 13 -17.20 -1.27 9.76
N PRO A 14 -17.57 -0.97 11.01
CA PRO A 14 -17.81 -2.00 12.02
C PRO A 14 -18.81 -3.05 11.52
N HIS A 15 -18.49 -4.33 11.69
CA HIS A 15 -19.35 -5.43 11.24
C HIS A 15 -19.06 -6.73 11.98
N VAL A 16 -19.98 -7.69 11.88
CA VAL A 16 -19.82 -9.01 12.51
C VAL A 16 -19.32 -10.01 11.47
N ILE A 17 -18.18 -10.63 11.75
CA ILE A 17 -17.63 -11.72 10.94
C ILE A 17 -18.19 -13.03 11.48
N ARG A 18 -18.77 -13.84 10.59
CA ARG A 18 -19.39 -15.13 10.90
C ARG A 18 -18.87 -16.23 9.97
N PRO A 19 -18.78 -17.48 10.44
CA PRO A 19 -18.40 -18.59 9.58
C PRO A 19 -19.50 -18.86 8.54
N ARG A 20 -19.14 -19.02 7.27
CA ARG A 20 -20.10 -19.24 6.18
C ARG A 20 -20.53 -20.71 6.04
N TYR A 21 -19.59 -21.64 6.17
CA TYR A 21 -19.81 -23.08 5.95
C TYR A 21 -19.40 -23.97 7.14
N LYS A 22 -18.90 -23.37 8.22
CA LYS A 22 -18.41 -24.08 9.42
C LYS A 22 -19.16 -23.57 10.66
N LYS A 23 -19.00 -24.28 11.78
CA LYS A 23 -19.67 -23.95 13.05
C LYS A 23 -18.98 -22.82 13.83
N ALA A 24 -17.70 -22.56 13.57
CA ALA A 24 -16.90 -21.55 14.27
C ALA A 24 -15.74 -21.05 13.41
N LEU A 25 -15.19 -19.89 13.79
CA LEU A 25 -13.94 -19.32 13.28
C LEU A 25 -12.78 -19.78 14.17
N VAL A 26 -11.62 -20.07 13.58
CA VAL A 26 -10.42 -20.54 14.29
C VAL A 26 -9.27 -19.58 14.02
N PHE A 27 -8.64 -19.08 15.10
CA PHE A 27 -7.52 -18.14 15.06
C PHE A 27 -6.43 -18.61 16.02
N ASN A 28 -5.35 -19.19 15.51
CA ASN A 28 -4.16 -19.61 16.26
C ASN A 28 -4.44 -20.06 17.72
N GLY A 29 -5.20 -21.15 17.90
CA GLY A 29 -5.57 -21.71 19.21
C GLY A 29 -6.89 -21.20 19.82
N ARG A 30 -7.49 -20.14 19.27
CA ARG A 30 -8.79 -19.60 19.72
C ARG A 30 -9.92 -19.98 18.78
N VAL A 31 -11.02 -20.49 19.33
CA VAL A 31 -12.23 -20.86 18.57
C VAL A 31 -13.40 -19.99 19.02
N VAL A 32 -14.04 -19.27 18.08
CA VAL A 32 -15.15 -18.35 18.37
C VAL A 32 -16.29 -18.48 17.37
N LYS A 33 -17.54 -18.26 17.82
CA LYS A 33 -18.73 -18.31 16.94
C LYS A 33 -18.84 -17.09 16.01
N ARG A 34 -18.33 -15.94 16.46
CA ARG A 34 -18.33 -14.68 15.71
C ARG A 34 -17.23 -13.76 16.22
N VAL A 35 -16.85 -12.79 15.39
CA VAL A 35 -15.99 -11.66 15.78
C VAL A 35 -16.77 -10.38 15.52
N ASN A 36 -16.83 -9.48 16.51
CA ASN A 36 -17.34 -8.12 16.32
C ASN A 36 -16.16 -7.25 15.88
N HIS A 37 -15.98 -7.11 14.57
CA HIS A 37 -14.89 -6.30 14.01
C HIS A 37 -15.24 -4.82 14.18
N PRO A 38 -14.39 -4.01 14.84
CA PRO A 38 -14.68 -2.60 15.12
C PRO A 38 -14.65 -1.71 13.86
N GLY A 39 -14.27 -2.27 12.72
CA GLY A 39 -13.93 -1.52 11.52
C GLY A 39 -12.43 -1.28 11.46
N SER A 40 -11.96 -0.68 10.38
CA SER A 40 -10.54 -0.36 10.23
C SER A 40 -10.37 0.81 9.29
N THR A 41 -9.45 1.70 9.61
CA THR A 41 -8.98 2.73 8.70
C THR A 41 -7.58 2.35 8.23
N ILE A 42 -7.44 2.12 6.94
CA ILE A 42 -6.16 1.79 6.31
C ILE A 42 -5.70 3.06 5.59
N PRO A 43 -4.57 3.68 5.98
CA PRO A 43 -4.09 4.88 5.33
C PRO A 43 -3.62 4.61 3.90
N ALA A 44 -3.69 5.64 3.06
CA ALA A 44 -3.13 5.63 1.72
C ALA A 44 -1.62 5.41 1.76
N ARG A 45 -1.11 4.61 0.82
CA ARG A 45 0.31 4.37 0.55
C ARG A 45 0.56 4.65 -0.94
N PRO A 46 0.68 5.94 -1.32
CA PRO A 46 0.90 6.35 -2.70
C PRO A 46 2.18 5.75 -3.28
N PHE A 47 2.23 5.58 -4.60
CA PHE A 47 3.47 5.26 -5.29
C PHE A 47 4.51 6.37 -5.09
N LEU A 48 5.79 5.99 -5.16
CA LEU A 48 6.86 6.96 -5.23
C LEU A 48 6.69 7.77 -6.51
N SER A 49 6.48 9.07 -6.37
CA SER A 49 6.46 10.03 -7.47
C SER A 49 7.76 10.82 -7.49
N LEU A 50 8.33 11.03 -8.68
CA LEU A 50 9.44 11.95 -8.85
C LEU A 50 8.95 13.37 -8.59
N THR A 51 9.66 14.07 -7.71
CA THR A 51 9.49 15.50 -7.49
C THR A 51 10.17 16.29 -8.61
N GLU A 52 9.86 17.58 -8.73
CA GLU A 52 10.55 18.45 -9.68
C GLU A 52 12.06 18.45 -9.41
N GLN A 53 12.46 18.45 -8.13
CA GLN A 53 13.86 18.37 -7.71
C GLN A 53 14.53 17.09 -8.19
N ASP A 54 13.83 15.96 -8.14
CA ASP A 54 14.35 14.68 -8.66
C ASP A 54 14.57 14.76 -10.17
N TYR A 55 13.66 15.39 -10.92
CA TYR A 55 13.84 15.58 -12.37
C TYR A 55 15.03 16.49 -12.69
N GLN A 56 15.24 17.56 -11.92
CA GLN A 56 16.40 18.43 -12.08
C GLN A 56 17.71 17.68 -11.79
N ALA A 57 17.74 16.89 -10.71
CA ALA A 57 18.90 16.07 -10.35
C ALA A 57 19.22 15.02 -11.42
N LEU A 58 18.19 14.34 -11.96
CA LEU A 58 18.35 13.39 -13.07
C LEU A 58 18.89 14.08 -14.32
N THR A 59 18.34 15.23 -14.68
CA THR A 59 18.76 15.99 -15.87
C THR A 59 20.22 16.43 -15.76
N HIS A 60 20.61 16.98 -14.61
CA HIS A 60 21.99 17.37 -14.34
C HIS A 60 22.94 16.16 -14.44
N THR A 61 22.59 15.05 -13.78
CA THR A 61 23.40 13.82 -13.79
C THR A 61 23.60 13.28 -15.22
N ILE A 62 22.53 13.29 -16.03
CA ILE A 62 22.59 12.85 -17.43
C ILE A 62 23.49 13.77 -18.25
N ASN A 63 23.35 15.09 -18.11
CA ASN A 63 24.18 16.05 -18.85
C ASN A 63 25.66 15.93 -18.48
N ASP A 64 25.97 15.81 -17.19
CA ASP A 64 27.35 15.64 -16.70
C ASP A 64 27.98 14.35 -17.27
N TYR A 65 27.22 13.25 -17.27
CA TYR A 65 27.66 11.99 -17.87
C TYR A 65 27.94 12.13 -19.37
N LEU A 66 27.04 12.78 -20.12
CA LEU A 66 27.19 12.98 -21.55
C LEU A 66 28.36 13.90 -21.89
N GLN A 67 28.59 14.95 -21.09
CA GLN A 67 29.74 15.85 -21.28
C GLN A 67 31.06 15.10 -21.13
N HIS A 68 31.21 14.32 -20.05
CA HIS A 68 32.41 13.50 -19.85
C HIS A 68 32.62 12.51 -21.00
N ALA A 69 31.56 11.86 -21.48
CA ALA A 69 31.66 10.88 -22.56
C ALA A 69 32.00 11.49 -23.94
N LEU A 70 31.78 12.80 -24.12
CA LEU A 70 32.09 13.52 -25.37
C LEU A 70 33.45 14.22 -25.33
N GLU A 71 34.02 14.40 -24.13
CA GLU A 71 35.36 14.97 -23.93
C GLU A 71 36.49 13.90 -23.94
N GLU A 72 36.13 12.61 -24.01
CA GLU A 72 37.01 11.47 -24.35
C GLU A 72 37.09 11.21 -25.87
#